data_AF-A0A1X9N6Q1-F1
#
_entry.id   AF-A0A1X9N6Q1-F1
#
_cell.length_a   1.000
_cell.length_b   1.000
_cell.length_c   1.000
_cell.angle_alpha   90.00
_cell.angle_beta   90.00
_cell.angle_gamma   90.00
#
_symmetry.space_group_name_H-M   'P 1'
#
loop_
_entity.id
_entity.type
_entity.pdbx_description
1 polymer ?
#
loop_
_entity_poly.entity_id
_entity_poly.type
_entity_poly.pdbx_seq_one_letter_code
_entity_poly.pdbx_strand_id
1 'polypeptide(L)' 'MARVALDWTVRELAEKANVVPNRVSNFEKGRGAQINTAKALEQALLSSDKVRFQGHTCVCVED' A
#
# COMPACT_ATOMS: atom_id res chain seq x y z
N MET A 1 2.03 6.63 6.02
CA MET A 1 1.73 5.26 5.53
C MET A 1 0.32 5.23 4.99
N ALA A 2 0.13 4.89 3.71
CA ALA A 2 -1.18 4.98 3.06
C ALA A 2 -2.26 4.10 3.69
N ARG A 3 -1.92 2.85 4.08
CA ARG A 3 -2.89 1.95 4.73
C ARG A 3 -3.44 2.50 6.05
N VAL A 4 -2.61 3.20 6.83
CA VAL A 4 -3.00 3.74 8.14
C VAL A 4 -4.03 4.85 7.96
N ALA A 5 -3.89 5.65 6.92
CA ALA A 5 -4.85 6.69 6.58
C ALA A 5 -6.17 6.12 5.99
N LEU A 6 -6.18 4.85 5.56
CA LEU A 6 -7.36 4.11 5.16
C LEU A 6 -7.95 3.22 6.28
N ASP A 7 -7.40 3.29 7.50
CA ASP A 7 -7.71 2.38 8.61
C ASP A 7 -7.52 0.88 8.29
N TRP A 8 -6.67 0.57 7.32
CA TRP A 8 -6.34 -0.81 6.97
C TRP A 8 -5.19 -1.34 7.83
N THR A 9 -5.39 -2.52 8.38
CA THR A 9 -4.34 -3.36 8.96
C THR A 9 -3.38 -3.86 7.89
N VAL A 10 -2.21 -4.37 8.32
CA VAL A 10 -1.24 -5.03 7.42
C VAL A 10 -1.88 -6.20 6.67
N ARG A 11 -2.77 -6.96 7.35
CA ARG A 11 -3.44 -8.12 6.75
C ARG A 11 -4.43 -7.70 5.66
N GLU A 12 -5.25 -6.69 5.92
CA GLU A 12 -6.23 -6.22 4.93
C GLU A 12 -5.56 -5.67 3.66
N LEU A 13 -4.48 -4.90 3.80
CA LEU A 13 -3.71 -4.47 2.63
C LEU A 13 -3.09 -5.65 1.88
N ALA A 14 -2.56 -6.64 2.62
CA ALA A 14 -1.96 -7.83 2.02
C ALA A 14 -2.98 -8.67 1.24
N GLU A 15 -4.19 -8.84 1.78
CA GLU A 15 -5.30 -9.53 1.14
C GLU A 15 -5.74 -8.80 -0.14
N LYS A 16 -5.95 -7.47 -0.06
CA LYS A 16 -6.33 -6.65 -1.22
C LYS A 16 -5.26 -6.63 -2.30
N ALA A 17 -3.98 -6.65 -1.93
CA ALA A 17 -2.86 -6.69 -2.85
C ALA A 17 -2.46 -8.11 -3.30
N ASN A 18 -3.13 -9.16 -2.81
CA ASN A 18 -2.79 -10.56 -3.04
C ASN A 18 -1.30 -10.87 -2.79
N VAL A 19 -0.78 -10.42 -1.65
CA VAL A 19 0.59 -10.70 -1.19
C VAL A 19 0.60 -11.25 0.23
N VAL A 20 1.71 -11.85 0.65
CA VAL A 20 1.87 -12.27 2.05
C VAL A 20 2.05 -11.04 2.98
N PRO A 21 1.46 -11.02 4.19
CA PRO A 21 1.57 -9.87 5.12
C PRO A 21 3.00 -9.43 5.46
N ASN A 22 3.95 -10.39 5.44
CA ASN A 22 5.36 -10.08 5.68
C ASN A 22 5.95 -9.17 4.59
N ARG A 23 5.47 -9.27 3.34
CA ARG A 23 5.90 -8.38 2.24
C ARG A 23 5.47 -6.95 2.48
N VAL A 24 4.26 -6.74 3.00
CA VAL A 24 3.77 -5.41 3.41
C VAL A 24 4.65 -4.85 4.52
N SER A 25 4.87 -5.62 5.60
CA SER A 25 5.71 -5.18 6.73
C SER A 25 7.15 -4.86 6.31
N ASN A 26 7.74 -5.66 5.42
CA ASN A 26 9.08 -5.42 4.90
C ASN A 26 9.12 -4.16 4.04
N PHE A 27 8.17 -4.00 3.12
CA PHE A 27 8.04 -2.82 2.27
C PHE A 27 7.91 -1.54 3.11
N GLU A 28 7.03 -1.53 4.11
CA GLU A 28 6.82 -0.40 5.03
C GLU A 28 8.08 -0.03 5.83
N LYS A 29 8.93 -1.02 6.13
CA LYS A 29 10.23 -0.82 6.83
C LYS A 29 11.39 -0.53 5.87
N GLY A 30 11.12 -0.35 4.57
CA GLY A 30 12.15 -0.13 3.55
C GLY A 30 13.04 -1.35 3.26
N ARG A 31 12.60 -2.56 3.64
CA ARG A 31 13.33 -3.83 3.43
C ARG A 31 12.70 -4.61 2.28
N GLY A 32 13.51 -5.15 1.37
CA GLY A 32 13.03 -6.12 0.37
C GLY A 32 11.94 -5.61 -0.57
N ALA A 33 12.12 -4.42 -1.14
CA ALA A 33 11.19 -3.83 -2.11
C ALA A 33 11.35 -4.50 -3.49
N GLN A 34 10.62 -5.59 -3.72
CA GLN A 34 10.45 -6.12 -5.07
C GLN A 34 9.49 -5.22 -5.86
N ILE A 35 9.87 -4.83 -7.08
CA ILE A 35 9.07 -3.95 -7.96
C ILE A 35 7.62 -4.45 -8.10
N ASN A 36 7.44 -5.76 -8.24
CA ASN A 36 6.12 -6.38 -8.36
C ASN A 36 5.27 -6.20 -7.10
N THR A 37 5.88 -6.24 -5.91
CA THR A 37 5.17 -5.99 -4.64
C THR A 37 4.78 -4.52 -4.53
N ALA A 38 5.66 -3.59 -4.90
CA ALA A 38 5.33 -2.16 -4.90
C ALA A 38 4.12 -1.86 -5.80
N LYS A 39 4.10 -2.41 -7.02
CA LYS A 39 2.96 -2.28 -7.95
C LYS A 39 1.68 -2.89 -7.41
N ALA A 40 1.74 -4.08 -6.80
CA ALA A 40 0.56 -4.72 -6.23
C ALA A 40 -0.05 -3.90 -5.07
N LEU A 41 0.79 -3.32 -4.21
CA LEU A 41 0.34 -2.46 -3.12
C LEU A 41 -0.24 -1.14 -3.63
N GLU A 42 0.37 -0.54 -4.65
CA GLU A 42 -0.16 0.67 -5.30
C GLU A 42 -1.56 0.43 -5.87
N GLN A 43 -1.75 -0.64 -6.63
CA GLN A 43 -3.06 -0.99 -7.21
C GLN A 43 -4.12 -1.25 -6.12
N ALA A 44 -3.74 -1.92 -5.03
CA ALA A 44 -4.66 -2.15 -3.91
C ALA A 44 -5.05 -0.86 -3.17
N LEU A 45 -4.14 0.11 -3.08
CA LEU A 45 -4.45 1.41 -2.49
C LEU A 45 -5.34 2.24 -3.41
N LEU A 46 -5.07 2.24 -4.71
CA LEU A 46 -5.90 2.90 -5.71
C LEU A 46 -7.32 2.32 -5.74
N SER A 47 -7.48 1.00 -5.54
CA SER A 47 -8.80 0.37 -5.49
C SER A 47 -9.64 0.75 -4.26
N SER A 48 -9.13 1.58 -3.35
CA SER A 48 -9.92 2.14 -2.26
C SER A 48 -10.79 3.32 -2.70
N ASP A 49 -10.52 3.90 -3.89
CA ASP A 49 -11.08 5.17 -4.40
C ASP A 49 -10.92 6.37 -3.45
N LYS A 50 -10.15 6.21 -2.37
CA LYS A 50 -9.89 7.22 -1.34
C LYS A 50 -8.44 7.66 -1.33
N VAL A 51 -7.61 7.15 -2.24
CA VAL A 51 -6.19 7.45 -2.29
C VAL A 51 -5.80 7.95 -3.66
N ARG A 52 -5.08 9.07 -3.68
CA ARG A 52 -4.45 9.61 -4.86
C ARG A 52 -2.95 9.72 -4.67
N PHE A 53 -2.20 9.25 -5.67
CA PHE A 53 -0.75 9.45 -5.74
C PHE A 53 -0.48 10.79 -6.43
N GLN A 54 0.25 11.69 -5.76
CA GLN A 54 0.66 12.98 -6.32
C GLN A 54 2.17 12.98 -6.56
N GLY A 55 2.56 12.71 -7.80
CA GLY A 55 3.96 12.57 -8.19
C GLY A 55 4.63 11.35 -7.55
N HIS A 56 5.94 11.41 -7.31
CA HIS A 56 6.72 10.30 -6.74
C HIS A 56 6.83 10.34 -5.21
N THR A 57 6.38 11.41 -4.56
CA THR A 57 6.71 11.71 -3.16
C THR A 57 5.51 11.76 -2.23
N CYS A 58 4.27 11.77 -2.74
CA CYS A 58 3.10 11.93 -1.90
C CYS A 58 1.97 10.94 -2.24
N VAL A 59 1.34 10.44 -1.20
CA VAL A 59 0.10 9.65 -1.25
C VAL A 59 -0.91 10.38 -0.37
N CYS A 60 -1.92 10.98 -0.99
CA CYS A 60 -2.98 11.75 -0.32
C CYS A 60 -4.21 10.88 -0.15
N VAL A 61 -4.88 11.00 0.99
CA VAL A 61 -6.23 10.43 1.18
C VAL A 61 -7.25 11.52 0.89
N GLU A 62 -8.26 11.21 0.07
CA GLU A 62 -9.39 12.09 -0.22
C GLU A 62 -10.52 11.80 0.80
N ASP A 63 -11.12 12.86 1.35
CA ASP A 63 -12.20 12.81 2.35
C ASP A 63 -13.53 12.26 1.79
#